data_AF-A0AAD5I045-F1
#
_entry.id   AF-A0AAD5I045-F1
#
_cell.length_a   1.000
_cell.length_b   1.000
_cell.length_c   1.000
_cell.angle_alpha   90.00
_cell.angle_beta   90.00
_cell.angle_gamma   90.00
#
_symmetry.space_group_name_H-M   'P 1'
#
loop_
_entity.id
_entity.type
_entity.pdbx_description
1 polymer ?
#
loop_
_entity_poly.entity_id
_entity_poly.type
_entity_poly.pdbx_seq_one_letter_code
_entity_poly.pdbx_strand_id
1 'polypeptide(L)'
;MHAGVLGTSRSISHYYGVVGKEELLWQCRTLSFCQCDYVSGRKPVYHEHIRSRGFGKLPLAEHARAIFTRPELIRTWHDIVLDYARTSLAHKTDKLAAIDGIAEYMRSLRNSECLAGLWVDSLAFDLLWANEAHNDEDPTRTTHADPLGKTPWSSGKWLFPTWSWASIEGETGWRWTSRFFTDYSPDDVLIQHITDRSSPPNELRLRGVLVLSTIGVIQNVLNSRELYFPDLRNQGDTFGVDKSVECLRVVQSGKDCFSLVLVCVDEEKRQYERLGLLVFRYSGALFRGCIEAGPETQVEVPLWWEPSEDWEGEEAELTLI
;
A
#
# COMPACT_ATOMS: atom_id res chain seq x y z
N MET A 1 -4.41 1.25 -23.11
CA MET A 1 -4.96 -0.13 -23.03
C MET A 1 -6.37 -0.07 -23.61
N HIS A 2 -6.63 -0.69 -24.76
CA HIS A 2 -7.97 -0.75 -25.33
C HIS A 2 -8.52 -2.17 -25.15
N ALA A 3 -9.57 -2.32 -24.35
CA ALA A 3 -10.29 -3.58 -24.21
C ALA A 3 -11.39 -3.64 -25.28
N GLY A 4 -11.32 -4.64 -26.16
CA GLY A 4 -12.34 -4.90 -27.18
C GLY A 4 -12.86 -6.33 -27.06
N VAL A 5 -14.18 -6.49 -27.06
CA VAL A 5 -14.84 -7.81 -27.09
C VAL A 5 -14.91 -8.27 -28.54
N LEU A 6 -14.18 -9.33 -28.89
CA LEU A 6 -14.26 -9.95 -30.21
C LEU A 6 -14.97 -11.31 -30.13
N GLY A 7 -16.19 -11.36 -30.69
CA GLY A 7 -16.76 -12.53 -31.36
C GLY A 7 -17.20 -13.73 -30.52
N THR A 8 -18.52 -13.99 -30.54
CA THR A 8 -19.16 -15.21 -30.03
C THR A 8 -19.04 -16.37 -31.02
N SER A 9 -18.54 -17.52 -30.56
CA SER A 9 -18.69 -18.83 -31.22
C SER A 9 -19.03 -19.90 -30.17
N ARG A 10 -19.93 -20.81 -30.53
CA ARG A 10 -20.68 -21.74 -29.66
C ARG A 10 -19.80 -22.75 -28.91
N SER A 11 -19.29 -22.35 -27.74
CA SER A 11 -18.93 -23.20 -26.58
C SER A 11 -18.37 -22.25 -25.51
N ILE A 12 -19.26 -21.63 -24.74
CA ILE A 12 -19.01 -20.40 -24.00
C ILE A 12 -18.08 -20.64 -22.79
N SER A 13 -16.82 -20.22 -22.93
CA SER A 13 -16.11 -19.54 -21.85
C SER A 13 -15.86 -18.12 -22.36
N HIS A 14 -16.32 -17.10 -21.65
CA HIS A 14 -16.05 -15.70 -22.03
C HIS A 14 -14.54 -15.46 -21.89
N TYR A 15 -13.85 -15.32 -23.01
CA TYR A 15 -12.46 -14.87 -23.04
C TYR A 15 -12.45 -13.35 -23.21
N TYR A 16 -11.64 -12.66 -22.42
CA TYR A 16 -11.28 -11.27 -22.67
C TYR A 16 -9.84 -11.22 -23.19
N GLY A 17 -9.62 -10.42 -24.23
CA GLY A 17 -8.30 -10.18 -24.80
C GLY A 17 -7.64 -8.99 -24.10
N VAL A 18 -6.42 -9.18 -23.62
CA VAL A 18 -5.55 -8.11 -23.11
C VAL A 18 -4.45 -7.88 -24.14
N VAL A 19 -4.40 -6.66 -24.69
CA VAL A 19 -3.39 -6.26 -25.69
C VAL A 19 -2.35 -5.38 -25.02
N GLY A 20 -1.13 -5.90 -24.90
CA GLY A 20 0.07 -5.15 -24.53
C GLY A 20 0.79 -4.56 -25.76
N LYS A 21 1.83 -3.76 -25.54
CA LYS A 21 2.63 -3.20 -26.65
C LYS A 21 3.31 -4.26 -27.51
N GLU A 22 3.65 -5.42 -26.94
CA GLU A 22 4.39 -6.49 -27.63
C GLU A 22 3.74 -7.88 -27.54
N GLU A 23 2.67 -8.03 -26.75
CA GLU A 23 2.05 -9.33 -26.51
C GLU A 23 0.52 -9.27 -26.51
N LEU A 24 -0.09 -10.39 -26.88
CA LEU A 24 -1.53 -10.60 -26.82
C LEU A 24 -1.84 -11.78 -25.90
N LEU A 25 -2.63 -11.50 -24.86
CA LEU A 25 -3.02 -12.45 -23.82
C LEU A 25 -4.53 -12.72 -23.92
N TRP A 26 -4.89 -13.99 -24.00
CA TRP A 26 -6.26 -14.47 -23.90
C TRP A 26 -6.47 -15.09 -22.52
N GLN A 27 -7.44 -14.59 -21.78
CA GLN A 27 -7.78 -15.12 -20.48
C GLN A 27 -9.28 -15.39 -20.40
N CYS A 28 -9.64 -16.57 -19.89
CA CYS A 28 -10.95 -16.83 -19.30
C CYS A 28 -10.76 -17.29 -17.86
N ARG A 29 -11.87 -17.55 -17.16
CA ARG A 29 -11.87 -17.97 -15.75
C ARG A 29 -10.99 -19.20 -15.46
N THR A 30 -10.81 -20.10 -16.42
CA THR A 30 -10.08 -21.37 -16.22
C THR A 30 -8.77 -21.45 -17.00
N LEU A 31 -8.63 -20.69 -18.10
CA LEU A 31 -7.51 -20.81 -19.04
C LEU A 31 -6.85 -19.47 -19.32
N SER A 32 -5.52 -19.44 -19.27
CA SER A 32 -4.70 -18.32 -19.72
C SER A 32 -3.84 -18.80 -20.87
N PHE A 33 -3.76 -18.01 -21.93
CA PHE A 33 -2.97 -18.33 -23.10
C PHE A 33 -2.33 -17.04 -23.62
N CYS A 34 -1.01 -17.03 -23.85
CA CYS A 34 -0.30 -15.93 -24.48
C CYS A 34 0.05 -16.29 -25.94
N GLN A 35 0.16 -15.30 -26.83
CA GLN A 35 0.69 -15.50 -28.18
C GLN A 35 2.09 -16.14 -28.14
N CYS A 36 2.88 -15.81 -27.12
CA CYS A 36 4.21 -16.37 -26.88
C CYS A 36 4.18 -17.89 -26.63
N ASP A 37 3.09 -18.44 -26.09
CA ASP A 37 2.94 -19.88 -25.87
C ASP A 37 2.81 -20.64 -27.20
N TYR A 38 2.20 -20.00 -28.21
CA TYR A 38 2.11 -20.55 -29.57
C TYR A 38 3.49 -20.61 -30.26
N VAL A 39 4.29 -19.56 -30.11
CA VAL A 39 5.63 -19.47 -30.73
C VAL A 39 6.64 -20.41 -30.05
N SER A 40 6.50 -20.61 -28.74
CA SER A 40 7.40 -21.46 -27.94
C SER A 40 6.94 -22.92 -27.79
N GLY A 41 5.79 -23.29 -28.37
CA GLY A 41 5.21 -24.64 -28.27
C GLY A 41 4.78 -25.02 -26.85
N ARG A 42 4.58 -24.04 -25.95
CA ARG A 42 4.14 -24.26 -24.58
C ARG A 42 2.63 -24.52 -24.57
N LYS A 43 2.21 -25.54 -23.80
CA LYS A 43 0.78 -25.85 -23.63
C LYS A 43 0.10 -24.75 -22.80
N PRO A 44 -1.20 -24.51 -23.02
CA PRO A 44 -1.98 -23.60 -22.19
C PRO A 44 -1.82 -23.95 -20.70
N VAL A 45 -1.61 -22.94 -19.86
CA VAL A 45 -1.53 -23.14 -18.41
C VAL A 45 -2.94 -23.33 -17.87
N TYR A 46 -3.27 -24.58 -17.56
CA TYR A 46 -4.47 -24.92 -16.78
C TYR A 46 -4.17 -24.54 -15.33
N HIS A 47 -4.79 -23.46 -14.86
CA HIS A 47 -4.64 -23.03 -13.46
C HIS A 47 -5.54 -23.91 -12.57
N GLU A 48 -5.13 -25.15 -12.32
CA GLU A 48 -5.76 -26.01 -11.30
C GLU A 48 -5.44 -25.54 -9.87
N HIS A 49 -4.48 -24.62 -9.73
CA HIS A 49 -4.16 -23.97 -8.47
C HIS A 49 -4.32 -22.45 -8.57
N ILE A 50 -5.24 -21.94 -7.76
CA ILE A 50 -5.64 -20.55 -7.52
C ILE A 50 -4.49 -19.80 -6.82
N ARG A 51 -3.33 -19.72 -7.47
CA ARG A 51 -2.18 -18.94 -7.01
C ARG A 51 -1.61 -18.10 -8.17
N SER A 52 -2.50 -17.60 -9.03
CA SER A 52 -2.20 -16.48 -9.90
C SER A 52 -1.92 -15.28 -9.00
N ARG A 53 -0.64 -14.96 -8.80
CA ARG A 53 -0.23 -13.69 -8.19
C ARG A 53 -0.64 -12.57 -9.17
N GLY A 54 -1.50 -11.65 -8.75
CA GLY A 54 -1.91 -10.48 -9.55
C GLY A 54 -3.31 -10.52 -10.18
N PHE A 55 -3.64 -9.45 -10.94
CA PHE A 55 -4.95 -9.16 -11.57
C PHE A 55 -5.54 -10.26 -12.44
N GLY A 56 -4.74 -11.23 -12.85
CA GLY A 56 -5.09 -12.12 -13.96
C GLY A 56 -6.37 -12.91 -13.72
N LYS A 57 -6.58 -13.44 -12.50
CA LYS A 57 -7.74 -14.29 -12.17
C LYS A 57 -8.08 -14.30 -10.69
N LEU A 58 -9.16 -13.60 -10.32
CA LEU A 58 -9.83 -13.83 -9.05
C LEU A 58 -10.82 -15.00 -9.18
N PRO A 59 -10.90 -15.91 -8.19
CA PRO A 59 -11.89 -16.97 -8.17
C PRO A 59 -13.32 -16.41 -8.09
N LEU A 60 -14.33 -17.26 -8.26
CA LEU A 60 -15.70 -16.87 -7.90
C LEU A 60 -15.79 -16.64 -6.39
N ALA A 61 -16.63 -15.70 -5.94
CA ALA A 61 -16.70 -15.31 -4.54
C ALA A 61 -17.00 -16.50 -3.61
N GLU A 62 -17.87 -17.42 -4.03
CA GLU A 62 -18.19 -18.65 -3.30
C GLU A 62 -16.95 -19.55 -3.09
N HIS A 63 -16.11 -19.70 -4.11
CA HIS A 63 -14.88 -20.49 -4.05
C HIS A 63 -13.81 -19.75 -3.25
N ALA A 64 -13.72 -18.43 -3.41
CA ALA A 64 -12.80 -17.58 -2.67
C ALA A 64 -13.03 -17.69 -1.16
N ARG A 65 -14.29 -17.68 -0.71
CA ARG A 65 -14.65 -17.85 0.72
C ARG A 65 -14.18 -19.18 1.31
N ALA A 66 -14.15 -20.23 0.50
CA ALA A 66 -13.72 -21.55 0.94
C ALA A 66 -12.19 -21.71 0.96
N ILE A 67 -11.46 -20.86 0.22
CA ILE A 67 -10.03 -21.07 -0.07
C ILE A 67 -9.16 -20.00 0.57
N PHE A 68 -9.61 -18.75 0.63
CA PHE A 68 -8.81 -17.65 1.17
C PHE A 68 -9.06 -17.46 2.65
N THR A 69 -7.98 -17.60 3.42
CA THR A 69 -7.87 -17.09 4.78
C THR A 69 -7.76 -15.55 4.78
N ARG A 70 -7.98 -14.92 5.94
CA ARG A 70 -7.85 -13.46 6.08
C ARG A 70 -6.47 -12.93 5.63
N PRO A 71 -5.32 -13.51 6.04
CA PRO A 71 -4.01 -13.14 5.49
C PRO A 71 -3.91 -13.20 3.97
N GLU A 72 -4.55 -14.20 3.36
CA GLU A 72 -4.52 -14.37 1.91
C GLU A 72 -5.37 -13.32 1.19
N LEU A 73 -6.49 -12.89 1.79
CA LEU A 73 -7.29 -11.77 1.28
C LEU A 73 -6.51 -10.46 1.32
N ILE A 74 -5.82 -10.16 2.43
CA ILE A 74 -4.98 -8.96 2.57
C ILE A 74 -3.88 -8.97 1.52
N ARG A 75 -3.10 -10.06 1.45
CA ARG A 75 -2.01 -10.22 0.48
C ARG A 75 -2.52 -10.13 -0.96
N THR A 76 -3.67 -10.72 -1.26
CA THR A 76 -4.28 -10.65 -2.59
C THR A 76 -4.63 -9.22 -2.98
N TRP A 77 -5.18 -8.42 -2.05
CA TRP A 77 -5.41 -6.99 -2.32
C TRP A 77 -4.10 -6.22 -2.55
N HIS A 78 -3.06 -6.47 -1.76
CA HIS A 78 -1.76 -5.82 -1.93
C HIS A 78 -1.10 -6.19 -3.26
N ASP A 79 -1.16 -7.46 -3.66
CA ASP A 79 -0.65 -7.95 -4.95
C ASP A 79 -1.40 -7.30 -6.13
N ILE A 80 -2.73 -7.18 -6.01
CA ILE A 80 -3.57 -6.43 -6.94
C ILE A 80 -3.10 -4.98 -6.98
N VAL A 81 -3.13 -4.22 -5.89
CA VAL A 81 -2.73 -2.80 -5.95
C VAL A 81 -1.33 -2.61 -6.53
N LEU A 82 -0.36 -3.44 -6.15
CA LEU A 82 1.01 -3.42 -6.66
C LEU A 82 1.07 -3.55 -8.19
N ASP A 83 0.41 -4.56 -8.75
CA ASP A 83 0.44 -4.77 -10.20
C ASP A 83 -0.26 -3.65 -10.97
N TYR A 84 -1.21 -2.94 -10.35
CA TYR A 84 -1.99 -1.87 -10.98
C TYR A 84 -1.27 -0.55 -10.90
N ALA A 85 -0.60 -0.28 -9.78
CA ALA A 85 0.26 0.88 -9.62
C ALA A 85 1.38 0.91 -10.67
N ARG A 86 1.81 -0.25 -11.20
CA ARG A 86 2.77 -0.33 -12.33
C ARG A 86 2.16 0.03 -13.69
N THR A 87 0.84 0.10 -13.81
CA THR A 87 0.19 0.40 -15.08
C THR A 87 0.11 1.91 -15.31
N SER A 88 0.30 2.34 -16.56
CA SER A 88 0.09 3.74 -16.94
C SER A 88 -1.39 4.01 -17.19
N LEU A 89 -1.99 4.85 -16.35
CA LEU A 89 -3.37 5.32 -16.53
C LEU A 89 -3.41 6.52 -17.49
N ALA A 90 -4.42 6.53 -18.36
CA ALA A 90 -4.67 7.67 -19.24
C ALA A 90 -5.18 8.90 -18.45
N HIS A 91 -6.01 8.66 -17.43
CA HIS A 91 -6.57 9.69 -16.57
C HIS A 91 -6.30 9.35 -15.11
N LYS A 92 -5.59 10.24 -14.42
CA LYS A 92 -5.21 10.07 -13.00
C LYS A 92 -6.43 10.05 -12.07
N THR A 93 -7.51 10.73 -12.45
CA THR A 93 -8.79 10.77 -11.73
C THR A 93 -9.44 9.40 -11.60
N ASP A 94 -9.15 8.48 -12.52
CA ASP A 94 -9.82 7.17 -12.59
C ASP A 94 -9.10 6.12 -11.73
N LYS A 95 -8.02 6.48 -11.03
CA LYS A 95 -7.12 5.53 -10.36
C LYS A 95 -7.82 4.61 -9.36
N LEU A 96 -8.70 5.15 -8.52
CA LEU A 96 -9.49 4.32 -7.60
C LEU A 96 -10.72 3.71 -8.29
N ALA A 97 -11.38 4.46 -9.18
CA ALA A 97 -12.58 4.01 -9.88
C ALA A 97 -12.33 2.77 -10.76
N ALA A 98 -11.16 2.69 -11.40
CA ALA A 98 -10.81 1.59 -12.30
C ALA A 98 -10.64 0.24 -11.59
N ILE A 99 -10.42 0.23 -10.27
CA ILE A 99 -10.30 -1.00 -9.48
C ILE A 99 -11.50 -1.21 -8.52
N ASP A 100 -12.48 -0.31 -8.52
CA ASP A 100 -13.60 -0.35 -7.58
C ASP A 100 -14.47 -1.60 -7.76
N GLY A 101 -14.58 -2.13 -8.98
CA GLY A 101 -15.23 -3.43 -9.22
C GLY A 101 -14.56 -4.62 -8.51
N ILE A 102 -13.24 -4.57 -8.35
CA ILE A 102 -12.48 -5.57 -7.57
C ILE A 102 -12.69 -5.32 -6.07
N ALA A 103 -12.70 -4.05 -5.64
CA ALA A 103 -13.01 -3.69 -4.27
C ALA A 103 -14.42 -4.21 -3.89
N GLU A 104 -15.44 -4.02 -4.73
CA GLU A 104 -16.79 -4.55 -4.49
C GLU A 104 -16.79 -6.08 -4.37
N TYR A 105 -16.09 -6.77 -5.27
CA TYR A 105 -15.93 -8.23 -5.19
C TYR A 105 -15.32 -8.64 -3.84
N MET A 106 -14.23 -7.99 -3.41
CA MET A 106 -13.54 -8.31 -2.16
C MET A 106 -14.33 -7.87 -0.91
N ARG A 107 -15.18 -6.84 -1.00
CA ARG A 107 -16.04 -6.39 0.10
C ARG A 107 -16.94 -7.50 0.58
N SER A 108 -17.48 -8.29 -0.36
CA SER A 108 -18.31 -9.47 -0.08
C SER A 108 -17.54 -10.65 0.57
N LEU A 109 -16.21 -10.65 0.49
CA LEU A 109 -15.32 -11.67 1.07
C LEU A 109 -14.81 -11.25 2.44
N ARG A 110 -14.42 -9.97 2.56
CA ARG A 110 -13.81 -9.41 3.76
C ARG A 110 -14.83 -8.94 4.80
N ASN A 111 -16.06 -8.66 4.36
CA ASN A 111 -17.10 -8.04 5.20
C ASN A 111 -16.59 -6.76 5.88
N SER A 112 -15.89 -5.92 5.12
CA SER A 112 -15.24 -4.69 5.60
C SER A 112 -15.37 -3.59 4.56
N GLU A 113 -15.25 -2.33 4.99
CA GLU A 113 -15.22 -1.18 4.09
C GLU A 113 -13.82 -0.95 3.51
N CYS A 114 -13.79 -0.38 2.30
CA CYS A 114 -12.58 0.03 1.60
C CYS A 114 -12.62 1.56 1.46
N LEU A 115 -11.66 2.24 2.09
CA LEU A 115 -11.51 3.70 2.15
C LEU A 115 -10.31 4.10 1.29
N ALA A 116 -10.55 4.85 0.22
CA ALA A 116 -9.54 5.27 -0.75
C ALA A 116 -8.55 4.16 -1.17
N GLY A 117 -9.01 2.92 -1.32
CA GLY A 117 -8.16 1.79 -1.70
C GLY A 117 -7.44 1.06 -0.54
N LEU A 118 -7.76 1.38 0.72
CA LEU A 118 -7.30 0.68 1.92
C LEU A 118 -8.48 0.06 2.68
N TRP A 119 -8.29 -1.09 3.32
CA TRP A 119 -9.35 -1.81 4.01
C TRP A 119 -9.36 -1.56 5.51
N VAL A 120 -10.55 -1.28 6.06
CA VAL A 120 -10.71 -0.99 7.50
C VAL A 120 -10.26 -2.16 8.37
N ASP A 121 -10.57 -3.40 7.99
CA ASP A 121 -10.21 -4.60 8.76
C ASP A 121 -8.70 -4.90 8.77
N SER A 122 -7.93 -4.38 7.81
CA SER A 122 -6.46 -4.50 7.82
C SER A 122 -5.76 -3.14 7.77
N LEU A 123 -6.41 -2.08 8.27
CA LEU A 123 -5.99 -0.71 8.03
C LEU A 123 -4.53 -0.44 8.41
N ALA A 124 -4.10 -0.96 9.56
CA ALA A 124 -2.73 -0.83 10.02
C ALA A 124 -1.71 -1.37 9.01
N PHE A 125 -1.98 -2.51 8.37
CA PHE A 125 -1.13 -3.10 7.34
C PHE A 125 -1.28 -2.40 5.99
N ASP A 126 -2.51 -2.02 5.64
CA ASP A 126 -2.80 -1.33 4.41
C ASP A 126 -2.13 0.05 4.36
N LEU A 127 -1.96 0.72 5.51
CA LEU A 127 -1.19 1.95 5.62
C LEU A 127 0.33 1.75 5.39
N LEU A 128 0.86 0.53 5.41
CA LEU A 128 2.31 0.26 5.26
C LEU A 128 2.78 0.18 3.80
N TRP A 129 2.00 0.71 2.85
CA TRP A 129 2.48 0.87 1.48
C TRP A 129 3.68 1.82 1.46
N ALA A 130 4.55 1.70 0.46
CA ALA A 130 5.54 2.71 0.15
C ALA A 130 5.91 2.65 -1.33
N ASN A 131 6.67 3.64 -1.76
CA ASN A 131 7.17 3.69 -3.13
C ASN A 131 8.25 2.63 -3.36
N GLU A 132 8.04 1.80 -4.37
CA GLU A 132 8.94 0.73 -4.82
C GLU A 132 9.73 1.11 -6.09
N ALA A 133 9.59 2.35 -6.58
CA ALA A 133 10.26 2.79 -7.80
C ALA A 133 11.79 2.64 -7.69
N HIS A 134 12.32 1.72 -8.51
CA HIS A 134 13.75 1.51 -8.74
C HIS A 134 14.32 2.38 -9.86
N ASN A 135 13.48 3.18 -10.52
CA ASN A 135 13.86 4.00 -11.68
C ASN A 135 14.32 5.40 -11.25
N ASP A 136 15.06 6.10 -12.11
CA ASP A 136 15.59 7.44 -11.84
C ASP A 136 14.50 8.53 -11.77
N GLU A 137 13.26 8.25 -12.20
CA GLU A 137 12.16 9.20 -12.09
C GLU A 137 11.63 9.28 -10.65
N ASP A 138 11.59 10.51 -10.12
CA ASP A 138 11.08 10.76 -8.78
C ASP A 138 9.56 10.53 -8.73
N PRO A 139 9.05 9.84 -7.69
CA PRO A 139 7.60 9.75 -7.48
C PRO A 139 7.01 11.16 -7.38
N THR A 140 5.84 11.34 -7.97
CA THR A 140 5.11 12.61 -7.88
C THR A 140 3.78 12.41 -7.17
N ARG A 141 3.34 13.40 -6.41
CA ARG A 141 2.01 13.36 -5.80
C ARG A 141 0.96 13.67 -6.86
N THR A 142 -0.14 12.92 -6.85
CA THR A 142 -1.24 13.07 -7.81
C THR A 142 -2.02 14.35 -7.51
N THR A 143 -1.75 15.41 -8.29
CA THR A 143 -2.36 16.73 -8.16
C THR A 143 -3.47 16.96 -9.18
N HIS A 144 -4.30 17.98 -8.97
CA HIS A 144 -5.21 18.47 -10.00
C HIS A 144 -4.43 18.94 -11.23
N ALA A 145 -4.40 18.13 -12.28
CA ALA A 145 -3.87 18.54 -13.58
C ALA A 145 -4.84 19.47 -14.35
N ASP A 146 -6.14 19.36 -14.04
CA ASP A 146 -7.24 20.16 -14.60
C ASP A 146 -8.17 20.57 -13.44
N PRO A 147 -8.53 21.86 -13.26
CA PRO A 147 -9.47 22.32 -12.23
C PRO A 147 -10.87 21.67 -12.29
N LEU A 148 -11.24 21.02 -13.40
CA LEU A 148 -12.49 20.25 -13.53
C LEU A 148 -12.36 18.77 -13.13
N GLY A 149 -11.13 18.24 -13.05
CA GLY A 149 -10.88 16.87 -12.61
C GLY A 149 -10.97 16.76 -11.09
N LYS A 150 -12.11 16.30 -10.57
CA LYS A 150 -12.30 15.99 -9.15
C LYS A 150 -12.63 14.52 -8.96
N THR A 151 -12.12 13.94 -7.89
CA THR A 151 -12.55 12.62 -7.39
C THR A 151 -13.38 12.83 -6.12
N PRO A 152 -14.15 11.84 -5.66
CA PRO A 152 -14.79 11.88 -4.35
C PRO A 152 -13.81 12.10 -3.19
N TRP A 153 -12.52 11.84 -3.40
CA TRP A 153 -11.45 11.87 -2.41
C TRP A 153 -10.58 13.13 -2.49
N SER A 154 -10.90 14.07 -3.38
CA SER A 154 -10.06 15.25 -3.60
C SER A 154 -10.14 16.24 -2.43
N SER A 155 -9.00 16.76 -2.00
CA SER A 155 -8.89 17.78 -0.96
C SER A 155 -7.83 18.81 -1.32
N GLY A 156 -8.22 20.09 -1.35
CA GLY A 156 -7.33 21.20 -1.70
C GLY A 156 -6.67 21.00 -3.07
N LYS A 157 -5.36 20.71 -3.06
CA LYS A 157 -4.54 20.50 -4.27
C LYS A 157 -4.39 19.02 -4.67
N TRP A 158 -4.83 18.08 -3.83
CA TRP A 158 -4.61 16.65 -4.00
C TRP A 158 -5.83 15.95 -4.61
N LEU A 159 -5.60 15.07 -5.60
CA LEU A 159 -6.67 14.26 -6.19
C LEU A 159 -7.12 13.10 -5.29
N PHE A 160 -6.22 12.62 -4.44
CA PHE A 160 -6.43 11.55 -3.48
C PHE A 160 -5.75 11.91 -2.16
N PRO A 161 -6.26 11.44 -1.01
CA PRO A 161 -5.69 11.75 0.29
C PRO A 161 -4.30 11.15 0.45
N THR A 162 -3.43 11.84 1.19
CA THR A 162 -2.00 11.51 1.27
C THR A 162 -1.74 10.16 1.93
N TRP A 163 -2.68 9.66 2.74
CA TRP A 163 -2.63 8.34 3.36
C TRP A 163 -2.97 7.18 2.41
N SER A 164 -3.55 7.46 1.24
CA SER A 164 -3.83 6.47 0.21
C SER A 164 -2.63 6.28 -0.73
N TRP A 165 -2.35 5.03 -1.11
CA TRP A 165 -1.39 4.69 -2.18
C TRP A 165 -1.77 5.34 -3.52
N ALA A 166 -3.05 5.70 -3.70
CA ALA A 166 -3.52 6.40 -4.87
C ALA A 166 -2.91 7.80 -5.01
N SER A 167 -2.46 8.41 -3.92
CA SER A 167 -1.87 9.75 -3.91
C SER A 167 -0.51 9.86 -4.58
N ILE A 168 0.17 8.75 -4.88
CA ILE A 168 1.50 8.75 -5.51
C ILE A 168 1.44 8.16 -6.91
N GLU A 169 2.02 8.87 -7.88
CA GLU A 169 2.28 8.34 -9.21
C GLU A 169 3.61 7.60 -9.20
N GLY A 170 3.55 6.29 -9.43
CA GLY A 170 4.70 5.39 -9.40
C GLY A 170 4.32 4.01 -8.90
N GLU A 171 5.31 3.13 -8.85
CA GLU A 171 5.14 1.79 -8.30
C GLU A 171 4.97 1.90 -6.78
N THR A 172 3.75 1.71 -6.29
CA THR A 172 3.47 1.63 -4.85
C THR A 172 3.14 0.20 -4.48
N GLY A 173 3.57 -0.24 -3.30
CA GLY A 173 3.35 -1.60 -2.87
C GLY A 173 3.72 -1.87 -1.44
N TRP A 174 3.64 -3.16 -1.11
CA TRP A 174 3.91 -3.70 0.21
C TRP A 174 4.92 -4.86 0.15
N ARG A 175 5.88 -4.85 -0.79
CA ARG A 175 6.80 -6.00 -0.99
C ARG A 175 7.51 -6.47 0.29
N TRP A 176 7.72 -5.57 1.27
CA TRP A 176 8.31 -5.89 2.58
C TRP A 176 7.34 -6.50 3.59
N THR A 177 6.01 -6.37 3.42
CA THR A 177 5.05 -6.79 4.46
C THR A 177 4.62 -8.25 4.37
N SER A 178 4.96 -8.93 3.27
CA SER A 178 4.58 -10.33 3.02
C SER A 178 4.95 -11.31 4.14
N ARG A 179 5.98 -10.98 4.94
CA ARG A 179 6.46 -11.75 6.09
C ARG A 179 5.60 -11.60 7.36
N PHE A 180 4.75 -10.57 7.45
CA PHE A 180 3.95 -10.28 8.65
C PHE A 180 2.54 -10.88 8.59
N PHE A 181 2.08 -11.30 7.41
CA PHE A 181 0.70 -11.80 7.27
C PHE A 181 0.49 -13.21 7.85
N THR A 182 1.54 -14.01 8.00
CA THR A 182 1.41 -15.39 8.48
C THR A 182 1.38 -15.52 10.00
N ASP A 183 1.99 -14.57 10.73
CA ASP A 183 2.18 -14.62 12.19
C ASP A 183 1.51 -13.44 12.93
N TYR A 184 0.51 -12.81 12.30
CA TYR A 184 -0.18 -11.62 12.81
C TYR A 184 -0.86 -11.86 14.17
N SER A 185 -0.50 -11.04 15.17
CA SER A 185 -1.29 -10.84 16.39
C SER A 185 -2.03 -9.49 16.34
N PRO A 186 -3.31 -9.41 16.77
CA PRO A 186 -3.98 -8.13 17.01
C PRO A 186 -3.18 -7.20 17.94
N ASP A 187 -2.38 -7.75 18.85
CA ASP A 187 -1.53 -7.00 19.78
C ASP A 187 -0.38 -6.26 19.07
N ASP A 188 -0.07 -6.63 17.82
CA ASP A 188 0.96 -5.95 17.02
C ASP A 188 0.47 -4.59 16.48
N VAL A 189 -0.83 -4.31 16.53
CA VAL A 189 -1.42 -3.07 15.98
C VAL A 189 -1.43 -1.97 17.04
N LEU A 190 -0.81 -0.83 16.72
CA LEU A 190 -0.61 0.29 17.64
C LEU A 190 -1.52 1.49 17.34
N ILE A 191 -2.44 1.35 16.39
CA ILE A 191 -3.41 2.38 16.01
C ILE A 191 -4.84 1.88 16.12
N GLN A 192 -5.75 2.81 16.39
CA GLN A 192 -7.18 2.57 16.35
C GLN A 192 -7.83 3.49 15.32
N HIS A 193 -8.66 2.91 14.45
CA HIS A 193 -9.49 3.67 13.52
C HIS A 193 -10.72 4.25 14.25
N ILE A 194 -10.91 5.56 14.16
CA ILE A 194 -12.09 6.25 14.72
C ILE A 194 -13.11 6.40 13.60
N THR A 195 -14.21 5.64 13.69
CA THR A 195 -15.26 5.68 12.66
C THR A 195 -16.16 6.89 12.86
N ASP A 196 -16.20 7.77 11.86
CA ASP A 196 -17.11 8.91 11.82
C ASP A 196 -17.75 9.00 10.43
N ARG A 197 -19.05 8.69 10.34
CA ARG A 197 -19.80 8.71 9.07
C ARG A 197 -20.04 10.12 8.54
N SER A 198 -19.80 11.15 9.36
CA SER A 198 -19.93 12.54 8.96
C SER A 198 -18.62 13.13 8.42
N SER A 199 -17.49 12.45 8.64
CA SER A 199 -16.20 12.87 8.11
C SER A 199 -16.18 12.86 6.58
N PRO A 200 -15.53 13.85 5.95
CA PRO A 200 -15.25 13.81 4.52
C PRO A 200 -14.52 12.52 4.14
N PRO A 201 -14.78 11.95 2.95
CA PRO A 201 -14.17 10.69 2.51
C PRO A 201 -12.65 10.76 2.42
N ASN A 202 -12.06 11.94 2.22
CA ASN A 202 -10.62 12.15 2.19
C ASN A 202 -9.97 12.19 3.59
N GLU A 203 -10.76 12.17 4.66
CA GLU A 203 -10.23 12.22 6.03
C GLU A 203 -10.23 10.82 6.67
N LEU A 204 -9.12 10.45 7.28
CA LEU A 204 -8.97 9.21 8.04
C LEU A 204 -8.58 9.54 9.48
N ARG A 205 -9.52 9.35 10.40
CA ARG A 205 -9.32 9.64 11.83
C ARG A 205 -8.72 8.44 12.53
N LEU A 206 -7.59 8.66 13.19
CA LEU A 206 -6.85 7.63 13.92
C LEU A 206 -6.61 8.09 15.35
N ARG A 207 -6.46 7.11 16.23
CA ARG A 207 -5.87 7.26 17.56
C ARG A 207 -4.61 6.43 17.61
N GLY A 208 -3.54 6.98 18.17
CA GLY A 208 -2.28 6.27 18.31
C GLY A 208 -1.19 7.15 18.91
N VAL A 209 0.03 6.60 18.95
CA VAL A 209 1.18 7.24 19.60
C VAL A 209 2.03 7.98 18.56
N LEU A 210 2.25 9.27 18.79
CA LEU A 210 3.06 10.15 17.94
C LEU A 210 4.40 10.45 18.60
N VAL A 211 5.46 10.36 17.80
CA VAL A 211 6.84 10.65 18.23
C VAL A 211 7.38 11.83 17.44
N LEU A 212 7.76 12.91 18.13
CA LEU A 212 8.28 14.11 17.49
C LEU A 212 9.71 13.91 16.96
N SER A 213 10.00 14.41 15.76
CA SER A 213 11.32 14.38 15.13
C SER A 213 11.46 15.51 14.09
N THR A 214 12.51 15.47 13.27
CA THR A 214 12.70 16.37 12.11
C THR A 214 13.01 15.58 10.85
N ILE A 215 12.73 16.17 9.68
CA ILE A 215 13.08 15.55 8.38
C ILE A 215 14.56 15.18 8.32
N GLY A 216 15.45 16.05 8.80
CA GLY A 216 16.89 15.81 8.82
C GLY A 216 17.29 14.60 9.66
N VAL A 217 16.65 14.39 10.82
CA VAL A 217 16.88 13.18 11.63
C VAL A 217 16.41 11.94 10.86
N ILE A 218 15.19 11.96 10.33
CA ILE A 218 14.61 10.82 9.58
C ILE A 218 15.42 10.51 8.30
N GLN A 219 15.99 11.51 7.65
CA GLN A 219 16.80 11.32 6.43
C GLN A 219 18.25 10.87 6.75
N ASN A 220 18.89 11.40 7.79
CA ASN A 220 20.27 11.01 8.14
C ASN A 220 20.39 9.57 8.64
N VAL A 221 19.27 9.00 9.07
CA VAL A 221 19.09 7.58 9.45
C VAL A 221 19.37 6.60 8.29
N LEU A 222 19.50 7.08 7.05
CA LEU A 222 19.86 6.29 5.86
C LEU A 222 21.23 5.60 5.92
N ASN A 223 22.09 5.91 6.90
CA ASN A 223 23.39 5.26 7.10
C ASN A 223 23.37 4.04 8.04
N SER A 224 22.28 3.79 8.78
CA SER A 224 22.29 2.82 9.89
C SER A 224 21.02 1.99 9.96
N ARG A 225 20.98 0.84 9.26
CA ARG A 225 20.07 -0.31 9.56
C ARG A 225 18.55 -0.06 9.51
N GLU A 226 18.14 1.17 9.29
CA GLU A 226 16.77 1.69 9.26
C GLU A 226 16.42 2.08 7.82
N LEU A 227 15.17 1.85 7.44
CA LEU A 227 14.71 2.13 6.08
C LEU A 227 13.61 3.17 6.14
N TYR A 228 13.98 4.42 5.84
CA TYR A 228 13.01 5.45 5.50
C TYR A 228 12.65 5.33 4.02
N PHE A 229 11.37 5.10 3.75
CA PHE A 229 10.77 5.06 2.43
C PHE A 229 9.93 6.33 2.24
N PRO A 230 10.52 7.42 1.77
CA PRO A 230 9.77 8.64 1.54
C PRO A 230 8.78 8.45 0.39
N ASP A 231 7.58 9.02 0.55
CA ASP A 231 6.60 9.10 -0.53
C ASP A 231 7.12 10.00 -1.67
N LEU A 232 8.01 10.96 -1.34
CA LEU A 232 8.68 11.89 -2.27
C LEU A 232 10.18 11.96 -1.95
N ARG A 233 11.07 11.73 -2.92
CA ARG A 233 12.53 11.58 -2.66
C ARG A 233 13.19 12.83 -2.07
N ASN A 234 12.87 14.04 -2.56
CA ASN A 234 13.59 15.28 -2.20
C ASN A 234 12.87 16.11 -1.12
N GLN A 235 12.44 15.46 -0.03
CA GLN A 235 11.72 16.13 1.06
C GLN A 235 12.56 17.18 1.80
N GLY A 236 13.84 16.90 2.04
CA GLY A 236 14.77 17.84 2.67
C GLY A 236 14.88 19.15 1.89
N ASP A 237 14.96 19.08 0.56
CA ASP A 237 14.99 20.27 -0.30
C ASP A 237 13.64 20.98 -0.35
N THR A 238 12.54 20.22 -0.30
CA THR A 238 11.17 20.74 -0.42
C THR A 238 10.70 21.45 0.86
N PHE A 239 11.01 20.89 2.02
CA PHE A 239 10.48 21.31 3.31
C PHE A 239 11.54 21.89 4.26
N GLY A 240 12.82 21.63 4.00
CA GLY A 240 13.92 21.93 4.91
C GLY A 240 14.18 20.80 5.91
N VAL A 241 15.46 20.55 6.23
CA VAL A 241 15.89 19.50 7.17
C VAL A 241 15.40 19.73 8.60
N ASP A 242 15.18 20.98 9.00
CA ASP A 242 14.70 21.34 10.34
C ASP A 242 13.17 21.27 10.46
N LYS A 243 12.45 20.91 9.38
CA LYS A 243 11.00 20.78 9.42
C LYS A 243 10.61 19.68 10.43
N SER A 244 9.81 20.08 11.40
CA SER A 244 9.22 19.18 12.39
C SER A 244 8.29 18.17 11.71
N VAL A 245 8.41 16.90 12.13
CA VAL A 245 7.56 15.79 11.71
C VAL A 245 7.16 14.96 12.92
N GLU A 246 6.04 14.26 12.81
CA GLU A 246 5.54 13.36 13.84
C GLU A 246 5.48 11.94 13.26
N CYS A 247 6.10 10.98 13.95
CA CYS A 247 6.09 9.58 13.55
C CYS A 247 4.96 8.85 14.28
N LEU A 248 3.90 8.47 13.58
CA LEU A 248 2.81 7.65 14.11
C LEU A 248 3.23 6.19 14.11
N ARG A 249 3.28 5.55 15.28
CA ARG A 249 3.54 4.10 15.39
C ARG A 249 2.31 3.31 14.93
N VAL A 250 2.46 2.44 13.95
CA VAL A 250 1.33 1.71 13.33
C VAL A 250 1.33 0.23 13.67
N VAL A 251 2.48 -0.43 13.51
CA VAL A 251 2.63 -1.87 13.77
C VAL A 251 3.96 -2.15 14.48
N GLN A 252 3.93 -3.03 15.47
CA GLN A 252 5.12 -3.65 16.06
C GLN A 252 4.97 -5.16 16.06
N SER A 253 5.76 -5.87 15.25
CA SER A 253 5.75 -7.32 15.14
C SER A 253 7.12 -7.86 15.54
N GLY A 254 7.23 -8.39 16.76
CA GLY A 254 8.49 -8.88 17.32
C GLY A 254 9.57 -7.80 17.35
N LYS A 255 10.56 -7.92 16.47
CA LYS A 255 11.69 -6.98 16.33
C LYS A 255 11.50 -5.94 15.22
N ASP A 256 10.33 -5.86 14.61
CA ASP A 256 10.05 -4.94 13.51
C ASP A 256 9.03 -3.89 13.95
N CYS A 257 9.35 -2.61 13.75
CA CYS A 257 8.47 -1.48 14.02
C CYS A 257 8.23 -0.68 12.73
N PHE A 258 6.99 -0.29 12.52
CA PHE A 258 6.52 0.47 11.37
C PHE A 258 5.82 1.73 11.83
N SER A 259 6.31 2.88 11.35
CA SER A 259 5.73 4.17 11.65
C SER A 259 5.47 4.98 10.38
N LEU A 260 4.37 5.71 10.34
CA LEU A 260 4.16 6.72 9.30
C LEU A 260 4.87 8.00 9.70
N VAL A 261 5.60 8.61 8.78
CA VAL A 261 6.17 9.94 8.98
C VAL A 261 5.16 10.95 8.49
N LEU A 262 4.73 11.85 9.38
CA LEU A 262 3.64 12.79 9.15
C LEU A 262 4.12 14.23 9.30
N VAL A 263 3.54 15.14 8.52
CA VAL A 263 3.69 16.58 8.71
C VAL A 263 2.36 17.19 9.11
N CYS A 264 2.35 17.94 10.21
CA CYS A 264 1.17 18.69 10.62
C CYS A 264 0.93 19.85 9.64
N VAL A 265 -0.29 19.95 9.12
CA VAL A 265 -0.73 21.01 8.21
C VAL A 265 -1.79 21.93 8.82
N ASP A 266 -2.51 21.46 9.86
CA ASP A 266 -3.45 22.26 10.67
C ASP A 266 -3.34 21.76 12.12
N GLU A 267 -2.71 22.56 12.99
CA GLU A 267 -2.50 22.21 14.41
C GLU A 267 -3.81 22.21 15.21
N GLU A 268 -4.73 23.13 14.92
CA GLU A 268 -6.01 23.25 15.62
C GLU A 268 -6.89 22.03 15.36
N LYS A 269 -6.90 21.55 14.11
CA LYS A 269 -7.67 20.36 13.71
C LYS A 269 -6.91 19.05 13.79
N ARG A 270 -5.62 19.09 14.18
CA ARG A 270 -4.72 17.92 14.19
C ARG A 270 -4.75 17.19 12.84
N GLN A 271 -4.65 17.94 11.73
CA GLN A 271 -4.60 17.39 10.38
C GLN A 271 -3.17 17.20 9.89
N TYR A 272 -2.93 16.05 9.28
CA TYR A 272 -1.62 15.60 8.88
C TYR A 272 -1.59 15.12 7.44
N GLU A 273 -0.51 15.47 6.74
CA GLU A 273 -0.15 14.82 5.48
C GLU A 273 0.91 13.75 5.73
N ARG A 274 0.75 12.60 5.09
CA ARG A 274 1.76 11.53 5.09
C ARG A 274 2.95 11.92 4.21
N LEU A 275 4.15 11.77 4.75
CA LEU A 275 5.42 11.96 4.05
C LEU A 275 6.12 10.65 3.70
N GLY A 276 5.89 9.57 4.43
CA GLY A 276 6.54 8.31 4.12
C GLY A 276 6.33 7.23 5.17
N LEU A 277 7.00 6.11 4.95
CA LEU A 277 7.04 4.97 5.86
C LEU A 277 8.44 4.84 6.45
N LEU A 278 8.53 4.76 7.76
CA LEU A 278 9.76 4.50 8.50
C LEU A 278 9.72 3.11 9.11
N VAL A 279 10.75 2.32 8.80
CA VAL A 279 10.86 0.92 9.24
C VAL A 279 12.13 0.74 10.05
N PHE A 280 11.97 0.20 11.26
CA PHE A 280 13.05 -0.09 12.20
C PHE A 280 13.08 -1.58 12.56
N ARG A 281 14.27 -2.18 12.56
CA ARG A 281 14.49 -3.59 12.95
C ARG A 281 15.55 -3.74 14.04
N TYR A 282 15.19 -4.37 15.16
CA TYR A 282 16.04 -4.60 16.35
C TYR A 282 17.10 -5.72 16.17
N SER A 283 17.57 -6.04 14.95
CA SER A 283 18.42 -7.23 14.71
C SER A 283 19.82 -6.98 14.13
N GLY A 284 20.25 -5.73 13.94
CA GLY A 284 21.64 -5.41 13.59
C GLY A 284 22.08 -5.81 12.17
N ALA A 285 21.20 -6.47 11.40
CA ALA A 285 21.43 -6.92 10.03
C ALA A 285 20.49 -6.21 9.05
N LEU A 286 20.98 -5.91 7.84
CA LEU A 286 20.19 -5.29 6.77
C LEU A 286 19.00 -6.17 6.40
N PHE A 287 17.82 -5.56 6.21
CA PHE A 287 16.54 -6.22 5.87
C PHE A 287 16.62 -7.25 4.72
N ARG A 288 17.57 -7.07 3.80
CA ARG A 288 17.82 -7.94 2.63
C ARG A 288 18.76 -9.13 2.90
N GLY A 289 19.56 -9.09 3.96
CA GLY A 289 20.57 -10.10 4.32
C GLY A 289 20.17 -11.06 5.45
N CYS A 290 18.91 -11.03 5.89
CA CYS A 290 18.41 -11.76 7.06
C CYS A 290 18.21 -13.27 6.84
N ILE A 291 19.23 -13.99 6.35
CA ILE A 291 19.27 -15.46 6.46
C ILE A 291 20.27 -15.90 7.55
N GLU A 292 21.17 -15.04 8.04
CA GLU A 292 22.33 -15.51 8.83
C GLU A 292 22.70 -14.68 10.08
N ALA A 293 21.83 -13.82 10.61
CA ALA A 293 22.14 -13.07 11.83
C ALA A 293 21.67 -13.83 13.08
N GLY A 294 22.64 -14.26 13.91
CA GLY A 294 22.41 -15.00 15.15
C GLY A 294 21.71 -14.19 16.26
N PRO A 295 21.22 -14.86 17.31
CA PRO A 295 20.34 -14.29 18.34
C PRO A 295 20.97 -13.24 19.28
N GLU A 296 22.29 -12.98 19.20
CA GLU A 296 23.02 -12.22 20.23
C GLU A 296 23.33 -10.75 19.90
N THR A 297 22.83 -10.20 18.81
CA THR A 297 23.05 -8.76 18.52
C THR A 297 22.09 -7.91 19.35
N GLN A 298 22.55 -7.38 20.50
CA GLN A 298 21.93 -6.22 21.13
C GLN A 298 22.07 -5.03 20.18
N VAL A 299 20.95 -4.35 19.91
CA VAL A 299 20.91 -3.17 19.05
C VAL A 299 20.40 -2.04 19.92
N GLU A 300 21.21 -1.00 20.08
CA GLU A 300 20.76 0.27 20.63
C GLU A 300 19.74 0.87 19.67
N VAL A 301 18.53 1.06 20.15
CA VAL A 301 17.51 1.82 19.45
C VAL A 301 17.89 3.30 19.58
N PRO A 302 17.72 4.11 18.52
CA PRO A 302 17.91 5.54 18.67
C PRO A 302 17.02 6.08 19.79
N LEU A 303 17.55 6.95 20.64
CA LEU A 303 16.83 7.55 21.77
C LEU A 303 15.52 8.25 21.38
N TRP A 304 15.37 8.64 20.11
CA TRP A 304 14.14 9.21 19.58
C TRP A 304 13.11 8.16 19.15
N TRP A 305 13.48 6.88 19.01
CA TRP A 305 12.60 5.78 18.63
C TRP A 305 12.22 4.90 19.82
N GLU A 306 13.15 4.66 20.75
CA GLU A 306 12.86 4.01 22.03
C GLU A 306 12.10 4.99 22.92
N PRO A 307 10.91 4.64 23.44
CA PRO A 307 10.42 5.26 24.66
C PRO A 307 11.56 5.23 25.68
N SER A 308 11.89 6.35 26.34
CA SER A 308 12.54 6.18 27.65
C SER A 308 11.62 5.28 28.49
N GLU A 309 12.15 4.52 29.46
CA GLU A 309 11.30 3.69 30.35
C GLU A 309 10.17 4.53 31.03
N ASP A 310 10.37 5.85 31.11
CA ASP A 310 9.41 6.85 31.61
C ASP A 310 8.58 7.58 30.52
N TRP A 311 8.68 7.20 29.23
CA TRP A 311 7.96 7.88 28.15
C TRP A 311 6.55 7.34 27.99
N GLU A 312 5.60 8.02 28.63
CA GLU A 312 4.18 7.95 28.27
C GLU A 312 3.98 8.80 27.01
N GLY A 313 4.17 8.21 25.83
CA GLY A 313 3.76 8.85 24.59
C GLY A 313 2.28 9.23 24.71
N GLU A 314 1.95 10.51 24.61
CA GLU A 314 0.55 10.94 24.67
C GLU A 314 -0.19 10.33 23.48
N GLU A 315 -1.04 9.35 23.78
CA GLU A 315 -1.96 8.81 22.80
C GLU A 315 -2.83 9.97 22.29
N ALA A 316 -2.77 10.22 20.99
CA ALA A 316 -3.40 11.37 20.38
C ALA A 316 -4.41 10.93 19.33
N GLU A 317 -5.49 11.70 19.22
CA GLU A 317 -6.33 11.66 18.04
C GLU A 317 -5.72 12.56 16.96
N LEU A 318 -5.73 12.06 15.73
CA LEU A 318 -5.23 12.76 14.56
C LEU A 318 -6.08 12.44 13.33
N THR A 319 -6.04 13.32 12.35
CA THR A 319 -6.74 13.15 11.07
C THR A 319 -5.72 13.17 9.94
N LEU A 320 -5.59 12.06 9.22
CA LEU A 320 -4.84 12.04 7.97
C LEU A 320 -5.72 12.58 6.85
N ILE A 321 -5.16 13.46 6.00
CA ILE A 321 -5.87 14.08 4.86
C ILE A 321 -5.23 13.79 3.51
#